data_AF-A0AAW6WXE3-F1
#
_entry.id   AF-A0AAW6WXE3-F1
#
_cell.length_a   1.000
_cell.length_b   1.000
_cell.length_c   1.000
_cell.angle_alpha   90.00
_cell.angle_beta   90.00
_cell.angle_gamma   90.00
#
_symmetry.space_group_name_H-M   'P 1'
#
loop_
_entity.id
_entity.type
_entity.pdbx_description
1 polymer ?
#
loop_
_entity_poly.entity_id
_entity_poly.type
_entity_poly.pdbx_seq_one_letter_code
_entity_poly.pdbx_strand_id
1 'polypeptide(L)'
;MRFSLLLPLLASLTPLTAAAAAAGTPCTDLIEGSAVIQHADGFAISDLHDGCAVTNGLFKSGSRVGWTFERAEFKGDGLADFLKSIASKPDHLPTWGRFSVEGVRFTPMLDNAMANYITTVQQWPMEMSGAFRFDPKDGYLDIQELELTNLRLGKASLSAELSLPKNAGMPALMQNGSAGLTHLRFRLDNIGLFEGMAVPSLAVFLQQMTGLEDPAQGMNQLRDTTATALQALPDSRIDAESKKALLRFVQDLPHPTGFFTLDLAFDKPLPIGTLGLDTAQLAQTALASAKISVSYKAR
;
A
#
# COMPACT_ATOMS: atom_id res chain seq x y z
N MET A 1 -46.36 43.11 21.63
CA MET A 1 -46.62 41.66 21.54
C MET A 1 -47.13 41.37 20.14
N ARG A 2 -46.33 40.67 19.34
CA ARG A 2 -46.64 40.26 17.96
C ARG A 2 -47.35 38.91 18.02
N PHE A 3 -48.51 38.77 17.40
CA PHE A 3 -49.06 37.47 17.03
C PHE A 3 -49.57 37.53 15.61
N SER A 4 -48.84 36.83 14.74
CA SER A 4 -49.18 36.52 13.37
C SER A 4 -50.27 35.46 13.36
N LEU A 5 -51.31 35.69 12.56
CA LEU A 5 -52.26 34.68 12.12
C LEU A 5 -52.42 34.88 10.61
N LEU A 6 -52.23 33.78 9.87
CA LEU A 6 -52.88 33.41 8.60
C LEU A 6 -51.92 32.63 7.68
N LEU A 7 -51.96 31.30 7.80
CA LEU A 7 -52.09 30.42 6.64
C LEU A 7 -53.61 30.36 6.28
N PRO A 8 -54.07 29.89 5.10
CA PRO A 8 -53.36 29.18 4.02
C PRO A 8 -53.76 29.61 2.58
N LEU A 9 -53.04 29.12 1.57
CA LEU A 9 -53.50 28.58 0.27
C LEU A 9 -52.40 28.78 -0.77
N LEU A 10 -51.76 27.69 -1.17
CA LEU A 10 -51.41 27.43 -2.58
C LEU A 10 -50.97 25.97 -2.68
N ALA A 11 -51.96 25.13 -2.96
CA ALA A 11 -51.75 23.84 -3.58
C ALA A 11 -51.60 24.08 -5.09
N SER A 12 -50.46 23.72 -5.66
CA SER A 12 -50.30 23.10 -6.99
C SER A 12 -48.87 23.31 -7.49
N LEU A 13 -48.12 22.21 -7.65
CA LEU A 13 -47.22 21.88 -8.78
C LEU A 13 -46.29 20.74 -8.32
N THR A 14 -46.64 19.53 -8.70
CA THR A 14 -45.76 18.34 -8.64
C THR A 14 -44.54 18.55 -9.54
N PRO A 15 -43.43 17.85 -9.26
CA PRO A 15 -43.27 16.63 -10.04
C PRO A 15 -43.01 15.42 -9.15
N LEU A 16 -43.39 14.27 -9.69
CA LEU A 16 -42.91 12.96 -9.30
C LEU A 16 -41.38 12.99 -9.19
N THR A 17 -40.82 13.24 -8.00
CA THR A 17 -39.52 12.67 -7.69
C THR A 17 -39.78 11.21 -7.40
N ALA A 18 -39.51 10.41 -8.43
CA ALA A 18 -39.41 8.98 -8.38
C ALA A 18 -38.93 8.53 -7.00
N ALA A 19 -39.79 7.81 -6.29
CA ALA A 19 -39.34 6.74 -5.42
C ALA A 19 -38.70 5.67 -6.33
N ALA A 20 -37.52 5.99 -6.88
CA ALA A 20 -36.58 4.97 -7.27
C ALA A 20 -36.04 4.45 -5.93
N ALA A 21 -36.64 3.36 -5.45
CA ALA A 21 -35.94 2.45 -4.57
C ALA A 21 -34.61 2.16 -5.26
N ALA A 22 -33.53 2.78 -4.76
CA ALA A 22 -32.25 2.80 -5.41
C ALA A 22 -31.74 1.36 -5.51
N ALA A 23 -31.75 0.79 -6.71
CA ALA A 23 -30.80 -0.26 -7.02
C ALA A 23 -29.42 0.33 -6.71
N GLY A 24 -28.66 -0.32 -5.84
CA GLY A 24 -27.31 0.13 -5.48
C GLY A 24 -26.50 0.38 -6.73
N THR A 25 -25.66 1.42 -6.71
CA THR A 25 -24.72 1.61 -7.81
C THR A 25 -23.64 0.53 -7.73
N PRO A 26 -22.94 0.20 -8.84
CA PRO A 26 -21.88 -0.79 -8.83
C PRO A 26 -20.82 -0.54 -7.73
N CYS A 27 -20.54 0.73 -7.42
CA CYS A 27 -19.64 1.11 -6.35
C CYS A 27 -20.25 0.90 -4.95
N THR A 28 -21.55 1.19 -4.76
CA THR A 28 -22.23 0.90 -3.49
C THR A 28 -22.22 -0.59 -3.18
N ASP A 29 -22.62 -1.43 -4.15
CA ASP A 29 -22.68 -2.89 -3.97
C ASP A 29 -21.30 -3.47 -3.62
N LEU A 30 -20.26 -2.95 -4.27
CA LEU A 30 -18.88 -3.35 -4.04
C LEU A 30 -18.39 -3.00 -2.63
N ILE A 31 -18.55 -1.75 -2.23
CA ILE A 31 -17.96 -1.25 -0.97
C ILE A 31 -18.70 -1.83 0.23
N GLU A 32 -20.03 -1.85 0.19
CA GLU A 32 -20.87 -2.46 1.23
C GLU A 32 -20.65 -3.97 1.33
N GLY A 33 -20.36 -4.65 0.22
CA GLY A 33 -20.04 -6.08 0.20
C GLY A 33 -18.68 -6.45 0.78
N SER A 34 -17.77 -5.49 0.99
CA SER A 34 -16.38 -5.75 1.38
C SER A 34 -16.19 -6.07 2.87
N ALA A 35 -17.13 -5.65 3.74
CA ALA A 35 -17.09 -5.73 5.21
C ALA A 35 -15.85 -5.11 5.91
N VAL A 36 -14.84 -4.66 5.16
CA VAL A 36 -13.57 -4.13 5.68
C VAL A 36 -13.57 -2.62 5.86
N ILE A 37 -14.45 -1.90 5.16
CA ILE A 37 -14.64 -0.46 5.27
C ILE A 37 -15.88 -0.21 6.13
N GLN A 38 -15.70 0.50 7.25
CA GLN A 38 -16.77 0.99 8.10
C GLN A 38 -17.08 2.46 7.79
N HIS A 39 -18.32 2.84 8.03
CA HIS A 39 -18.81 4.20 7.80
C HIS A 39 -18.39 5.09 8.96
N ALA A 40 -17.60 6.13 8.68
CA ALA A 40 -17.40 7.22 9.62
C ALA A 40 -18.41 8.35 9.37
N ASP A 41 -18.36 9.39 10.19
CA ASP A 41 -19.20 10.56 10.00
C ASP A 41 -18.94 11.22 8.64
N GLY A 42 -20.02 11.45 7.88
CA GLY A 42 -19.92 11.97 6.52
C GLY A 42 -19.46 10.94 5.49
N PHE A 43 -19.57 9.65 5.78
CA PHE A 43 -19.29 8.58 4.82
C PHE A 43 -20.16 8.73 3.56
N ALA A 44 -19.53 8.64 2.39
CA ALA A 44 -20.25 8.61 1.12
C ALA A 44 -19.50 7.76 0.10
N ILE A 45 -20.28 7.16 -0.81
CA ILE A 45 -19.79 6.42 -1.96
C ILE A 45 -20.24 7.18 -3.21
N SER A 46 -19.38 7.27 -4.21
CA SER A 46 -19.70 7.92 -5.49
C SER A 46 -19.13 7.14 -6.66
N ASP A 47 -19.93 6.97 -7.70
CA ASP A 47 -19.44 6.45 -8.98
C ASP A 47 -18.63 7.51 -9.71
N LEU A 48 -17.50 7.08 -10.25
CA LEU A 48 -16.65 7.84 -11.17
C LEU A 48 -16.78 7.22 -12.56
N HIS A 49 -16.39 7.96 -13.61
CA HIS A 49 -16.48 7.48 -14.99
C HIS A 49 -15.88 6.08 -15.19
N ASP A 50 -14.69 5.85 -14.61
CA ASP A 50 -13.94 4.60 -14.70
C ASP A 50 -13.62 4.02 -13.31
N GLY A 51 -14.47 4.24 -12.31
CA GLY A 51 -14.10 3.82 -10.95
C GLY A 51 -15.06 4.20 -9.83
N CYS A 52 -14.57 4.10 -8.61
CA CYS A 52 -15.30 4.40 -7.39
C CYS A 52 -14.54 5.40 -6.52
N ALA A 53 -15.29 6.23 -5.81
CA ALA A 53 -14.79 7.05 -4.71
C ALA A 53 -15.51 6.69 -3.41
N VAL A 54 -14.76 6.69 -2.32
CA VAL A 54 -15.28 6.57 -0.95
C VAL A 54 -14.72 7.74 -0.14
N THR A 55 -15.57 8.45 0.58
CA THR A 55 -15.13 9.52 1.49
C THR A 55 -15.43 9.16 2.94
N ASN A 56 -14.58 9.63 3.86
CA ASN A 56 -14.71 9.45 5.31
C ASN A 56 -14.93 7.98 5.72
N GLY A 57 -14.02 7.11 5.29
CA GLY A 57 -14.08 5.69 5.63
C GLY A 57 -13.11 5.30 6.74
N LEU A 58 -13.40 4.16 7.38
CA LEU A 58 -12.52 3.49 8.34
C LEU A 58 -12.21 2.09 7.86
N PHE A 59 -10.97 1.84 7.43
CA PHE A 59 -10.49 0.50 7.15
C PHE A 59 -10.08 -0.20 8.45
N LYS A 60 -10.76 -1.29 8.80
CA LYS A 60 -10.47 -2.05 10.03
C LYS A 60 -9.52 -3.22 9.74
N SER A 61 -8.36 -3.22 10.39
CA SER A 61 -7.37 -4.31 10.32
C SER A 61 -7.23 -4.96 11.69
N GLY A 62 -8.05 -5.99 11.97
CA GLY A 62 -8.10 -6.65 13.27
C GLY A 62 -8.97 -5.94 14.31
N SER A 63 -8.92 -6.39 15.57
CA SER A 63 -9.85 -5.92 16.61
C SER A 63 -9.50 -4.56 17.21
N ARG A 64 -8.23 -4.13 17.14
CA ARG A 64 -7.70 -2.94 17.83
C ARG A 64 -7.01 -1.92 16.93
N VAL A 65 -6.91 -2.20 15.63
CA VAL A 65 -6.20 -1.37 14.67
C VAL A 65 -7.15 -1.02 13.52
N GLY A 66 -7.27 0.27 13.25
CA GLY A 66 -7.99 0.81 12.11
C GLY A 66 -7.20 1.92 11.44
N TRP A 67 -7.66 2.30 10.25
CA TRP A 67 -7.10 3.39 9.47
C TRP A 67 -8.25 4.22 8.92
N THR A 68 -8.38 5.47 9.38
CA THR A 68 -9.31 6.42 8.78
C THR A 68 -8.70 7.03 7.53
N PHE A 69 -9.55 7.40 6.58
CA PHE A 69 -9.16 8.14 5.39
C PHE A 69 -10.25 9.14 5.00
N GLU A 70 -9.83 10.27 4.42
CA GLU A 70 -10.74 11.34 4.00
C GLU A 70 -11.36 11.03 2.64
N ARG A 71 -10.55 10.53 1.70
CA ARG A 71 -11.00 10.15 0.37
C ARG A 71 -10.15 9.01 -0.18
N ALA A 72 -10.80 7.96 -0.68
CA ALA A 72 -10.18 6.90 -1.45
C ALA A 72 -10.80 6.91 -2.85
N GLU A 73 -9.98 6.93 -3.89
CA GLU A 73 -10.41 6.72 -5.28
C GLU A 73 -9.73 5.48 -5.84
N PHE A 74 -10.48 4.71 -6.62
CA PHE A 74 -9.94 3.60 -7.38
C PHE A 74 -10.53 3.62 -8.79
N LYS A 75 -9.67 3.67 -9.80
CA LYS A 75 -10.04 3.78 -11.22
C LYS A 75 -9.31 2.71 -12.04
N GLY A 76 -9.95 2.23 -13.09
CA GLY A 76 -9.37 1.24 -14.01
C GLY A 76 -10.37 0.84 -15.10
N ASP A 77 -9.86 0.30 -16.20
CA ASP A 77 -10.70 -0.26 -17.25
C ASP A 77 -11.40 -1.53 -16.78
N GLY A 78 -12.71 -1.63 -17.02
CA GLY A 78 -13.50 -2.79 -16.62
C GLY A 78 -13.49 -3.06 -15.11
N LEU A 79 -13.08 -2.07 -14.29
CA LEU A 79 -12.77 -2.29 -12.89
C LEU A 79 -14.00 -2.72 -12.08
N ALA A 80 -15.16 -2.11 -12.34
CA ALA A 80 -16.41 -2.49 -11.68
C ALA A 80 -16.77 -3.96 -11.96
N ASP A 81 -16.58 -4.42 -13.20
CA ASP A 81 -16.88 -5.81 -13.60
C ASP A 81 -15.84 -6.79 -13.06
N PHE A 82 -14.56 -6.41 -13.07
CA PHE A 82 -13.48 -7.18 -12.46
C PHE A 82 -13.74 -7.38 -10.96
N LEU A 83 -14.13 -6.33 -10.24
CA LEU A 83 -14.36 -6.41 -8.80
C LEU A 83 -15.60 -7.24 -8.45
N LYS A 84 -16.68 -7.15 -9.24
CA LYS A 84 -17.86 -8.04 -9.09
C LYS A 84 -17.51 -9.51 -9.30
N SER A 85 -16.58 -9.79 -10.22
CA SER A 85 -16.19 -11.15 -10.59
C SER A 85 -14.97 -11.67 -9.82
N ILE A 86 -14.38 -10.89 -8.91
CA ILE A 86 -13.14 -11.27 -8.21
C ILE A 86 -13.29 -12.59 -7.44
N ALA A 87 -14.45 -12.78 -6.78
CA ALA A 87 -14.78 -14.00 -6.04
C ALA A 87 -14.92 -15.22 -6.98
N SER A 88 -15.35 -14.99 -8.22
CA SER A 88 -15.46 -16.02 -9.26
C SER A 88 -14.18 -16.18 -10.09
N LYS A 89 -13.08 -15.51 -9.73
CA LYS A 89 -11.76 -15.55 -10.40
C LYS A 89 -11.85 -15.18 -11.90
N PRO A 90 -11.86 -13.88 -12.23
CA PRO A 90 -12.09 -13.43 -13.61
C PRO A 90 -11.02 -13.92 -14.58
N ASP A 91 -11.44 -14.13 -15.82
CA ASP A 91 -10.58 -14.61 -16.92
C ASP A 91 -9.63 -13.53 -17.47
N HIS A 92 -9.87 -12.26 -17.14
CA HIS A 92 -9.07 -11.13 -17.60
C HIS A 92 -8.79 -10.14 -16.48
N LEU A 93 -7.59 -9.56 -16.50
CA LEU A 93 -7.18 -8.47 -15.63
C LEU A 93 -7.44 -7.12 -16.31
N PRO A 94 -7.69 -6.05 -15.53
CA PRO A 94 -7.65 -4.68 -16.05
C PRO A 94 -6.29 -4.39 -16.70
N THR A 95 -6.30 -3.65 -17.81
CA THR A 95 -5.07 -3.22 -18.50
C THR A 95 -4.43 -2.01 -17.84
N TRP A 96 -5.17 -1.28 -17.00
CA TRP A 96 -4.61 -0.26 -16.12
C TRP A 96 -5.45 -0.11 -14.86
N GLY A 97 -4.80 0.42 -13.83
CA GLY A 97 -5.52 0.86 -12.65
C GLY A 97 -4.73 1.92 -11.91
N ARG A 98 -5.46 2.78 -11.20
CA ARG A 98 -4.91 3.80 -10.33
C ARG A 98 -5.71 3.86 -9.05
N PHE A 99 -5.03 3.93 -7.92
CA PHE A 99 -5.65 4.25 -6.63
C PHE A 99 -5.01 5.48 -6.01
N SER A 100 -5.78 6.17 -5.20
CA SER A 100 -5.28 7.23 -4.31
C SER A 100 -6.10 7.23 -3.03
N VAL A 101 -5.44 7.42 -1.90
CA VAL A 101 -6.05 7.52 -0.58
C VAL A 101 -5.45 8.72 0.12
N GLU A 102 -6.30 9.67 0.46
CA GLU A 102 -5.95 10.94 1.09
C GLU A 102 -6.34 10.92 2.57
N GLY A 103 -5.57 11.63 3.39
CA GLY A 103 -5.93 11.82 4.79
C GLY A 103 -5.80 10.57 5.67
N VAL A 104 -4.95 9.61 5.29
CA VAL A 104 -4.80 8.34 6.02
C VAL A 104 -4.25 8.58 7.41
N ARG A 105 -4.95 8.12 8.44
CA ARG A 105 -4.53 8.21 9.84
C ARG A 105 -4.74 6.89 10.57
N PHE A 106 -3.76 6.50 11.35
CA PHE A 106 -3.88 5.36 12.25
C PHE A 106 -4.94 5.66 13.31
N THR A 107 -5.93 4.80 13.39
CA THR A 107 -7.05 4.94 14.32
C THR A 107 -6.98 3.79 15.30
N PRO A 108 -6.33 3.98 16.46
CA PRO A 108 -6.32 2.94 17.47
C PRO A 108 -7.76 2.73 17.96
N MET A 109 -8.17 1.47 18.09
CA MET A 109 -9.47 1.12 18.63
C MET A 109 -9.28 0.65 20.07
N LEU A 110 -8.81 1.55 20.93
CA LEU A 110 -8.67 1.29 22.37
C LEU A 110 -10.04 1.41 23.03
N ASP A 111 -10.22 0.75 24.17
CA ASP A 111 -11.42 0.84 25.01
C ASP A 111 -11.53 2.20 25.76
N ASN A 112 -10.86 3.25 25.26
CA ASN A 112 -10.81 4.60 25.83
C ASN A 112 -10.90 5.66 24.73
N ALA A 113 -12.06 6.33 24.65
CA ALA A 113 -12.35 7.35 23.63
C ALA A 113 -11.41 8.58 23.71
N MET A 114 -11.01 8.99 24.92
CA MET A 114 -10.07 10.12 25.09
C MET A 114 -8.69 9.77 24.53
N ALA A 115 -8.19 8.56 24.81
CA ALA A 115 -6.93 8.08 24.26
C ALA A 115 -6.99 8.01 22.73
N ASN A 116 -8.08 7.44 22.18
CA ASN A 116 -8.27 7.38 20.73
C ASN A 116 -8.29 8.79 20.09
N TYR A 117 -8.97 9.76 20.71
CA TYR A 117 -9.00 11.13 20.24
C TYR A 117 -7.61 11.76 20.24
N ILE A 118 -6.89 11.71 21.37
CA ILE A 118 -5.54 12.27 21.52
C ILE A 118 -4.58 11.66 20.49
N THR A 119 -4.58 10.32 20.36
CA THR A 119 -3.71 9.65 19.40
C THR A 119 -4.04 10.01 17.96
N THR A 120 -5.32 10.22 17.62
CA THR A 120 -5.72 10.59 16.26
C THR A 120 -5.33 12.02 15.92
N VAL A 121 -5.57 13.00 16.80
CA VAL A 121 -5.29 14.41 16.53
C VAL A 121 -3.79 14.75 16.52
N GLN A 122 -2.95 13.91 17.13
CA GLN A 122 -1.50 14.08 17.11
C GLN A 122 -0.84 13.60 15.80
N GLN A 123 -1.58 12.88 14.96
CA GLN A 123 -1.06 12.33 13.73
C GLN A 123 -1.12 13.30 12.57
N TRP A 124 -0.10 13.20 11.72
CA TRP A 124 -0.06 13.86 10.42
C TRP A 124 -0.66 12.91 9.38
N PRO A 125 -1.63 13.37 8.57
CA PRO A 125 -2.21 12.53 7.54
C PRO A 125 -1.14 12.05 6.57
N MET A 126 -1.31 10.82 6.12
CA MET A 126 -0.55 10.24 5.03
C MET A 126 -1.39 10.22 3.76
N GLU A 127 -0.70 10.31 2.64
CA GLU A 127 -1.28 10.10 1.32
C GLU A 127 -0.68 8.83 0.74
N MET A 128 -1.53 7.99 0.17
CA MET A 128 -1.12 6.79 -0.55
C MET A 128 -1.59 6.90 -1.97
N SER A 129 -0.78 6.51 -2.93
CA SER A 129 -1.25 6.40 -4.30
C SER A 129 -0.52 5.30 -5.03
N GLY A 130 -1.10 4.85 -6.13
CA GLY A 130 -0.37 3.99 -7.03
C GLY A 130 -1.04 3.80 -8.37
N ALA A 131 -0.26 3.38 -9.33
CA ALA A 131 -0.72 3.11 -10.68
C ALA A 131 -0.02 1.88 -11.26
N PHE A 132 -0.75 1.14 -12.09
CA PHE A 132 -0.19 0.05 -12.85
C PHE A 132 -0.69 0.06 -14.30
N ARG A 133 0.08 -0.58 -15.17
CA ARG A 133 -0.29 -0.92 -16.54
C ARG A 133 0.02 -2.39 -16.80
N PHE A 134 -0.88 -3.07 -17.46
CA PHE A 134 -0.73 -4.46 -17.85
C PHE A 134 -0.94 -4.61 -19.36
N ASP A 135 0.05 -5.17 -20.04
CA ASP A 135 -0.09 -5.64 -21.41
C ASP A 135 -0.39 -7.15 -21.43
N PRO A 136 -1.63 -7.57 -21.73
CA PRO A 136 -1.99 -8.99 -21.74
C PRO A 136 -1.33 -9.78 -22.87
N LYS A 137 -0.90 -9.14 -23.97
CA LYS A 137 -0.26 -9.81 -25.11
C LYS A 137 1.15 -10.27 -24.78
N ASP A 138 1.86 -9.42 -24.04
CA ASP A 138 3.23 -9.68 -23.63
C ASP A 138 3.31 -10.30 -22.24
N GLY A 139 2.23 -10.20 -21.45
CA GLY A 139 2.22 -10.60 -20.05
C GLY A 139 3.08 -9.64 -19.21
N TYR A 140 3.16 -8.38 -19.59
CA TYR A 140 4.03 -7.39 -18.93
C TYR A 140 3.20 -6.51 -18.00
N LEU A 141 3.48 -6.58 -16.69
CA LEU A 141 2.87 -5.73 -15.67
C LEU A 141 3.92 -4.72 -15.18
N ASP A 142 3.62 -3.44 -15.38
CA ASP A 142 4.38 -2.31 -14.89
C ASP A 142 3.63 -1.66 -13.72
N ILE A 143 4.14 -1.87 -12.50
CA ILE A 143 3.77 -1.09 -11.32
C ILE A 143 4.56 0.21 -11.39
N GLN A 144 3.94 1.24 -11.96
CA GLN A 144 4.58 2.50 -12.30
C GLN A 144 5.09 3.22 -11.05
N GLU A 145 4.24 3.27 -10.03
CA GLU A 145 4.58 3.80 -8.71
C GLU A 145 3.54 3.33 -7.69
N LEU A 146 4.00 2.96 -6.50
CA LEU A 146 3.24 2.86 -5.26
C LEU A 146 3.91 3.83 -4.29
N GLU A 147 3.19 4.85 -3.85
CA GLU A 147 3.73 5.96 -3.07
C GLU A 147 3.02 6.06 -1.73
N LEU A 148 3.80 6.35 -0.70
CA LEU A 148 3.35 6.77 0.62
C LEU A 148 4.05 8.09 0.96
N THR A 149 3.28 9.15 1.17
CA THR A 149 3.80 10.47 1.48
C THR A 149 3.23 10.98 2.80
N ASN A 150 4.09 11.55 3.63
CA ASN A 150 3.72 12.29 4.82
C ASN A 150 4.54 13.57 4.84
N LEU A 151 3.87 14.72 4.86
CA LEU A 151 4.53 16.04 4.76
C LEU A 151 5.57 16.29 5.86
N ARG A 152 5.53 15.56 6.98
CA ARG A 152 6.50 15.70 8.07
C ARG A 152 7.50 14.57 8.18
N LEU A 153 7.10 13.35 7.80
CA LEU A 153 7.94 12.16 7.98
C LEU A 153 8.74 11.81 6.74
N GLY A 154 8.31 12.27 5.56
CA GLY A 154 8.97 12.03 4.28
C GLY A 154 8.12 11.20 3.31
N LYS A 155 8.78 10.55 2.36
CA LYS A 155 8.15 9.84 1.25
C LYS A 155 8.82 8.50 1.00
N ALA A 156 8.03 7.45 0.81
CA ALA A 156 8.47 6.17 0.28
C ALA A 156 7.77 5.91 -1.06
N SER A 157 8.50 5.35 -2.02
CA SER A 157 7.93 4.92 -3.30
C SER A 157 8.51 3.59 -3.74
N LEU A 158 7.69 2.78 -4.40
CA LEU A 158 8.06 1.50 -4.98
C LEU A 158 7.58 1.46 -6.43
N SER A 159 8.41 0.96 -7.32
CA SER A 159 8.02 0.60 -8.69
C SER A 159 8.54 -0.80 -8.98
N ALA A 160 7.82 -1.54 -9.82
CA ALA A 160 8.18 -2.92 -10.13
C ALA A 160 7.73 -3.31 -11.53
N GLU A 161 8.54 -4.13 -12.18
CA GLU A 161 8.20 -4.76 -13.45
C GLU A 161 8.07 -6.26 -13.24
N LEU A 162 6.97 -6.82 -13.73
CA LEU A 162 6.66 -8.23 -13.58
C LEU A 162 6.29 -8.85 -14.93
N SER A 163 6.76 -10.07 -15.15
CA SER A 163 6.25 -10.97 -16.18
C SER A 163 5.15 -11.84 -15.59
N LEU A 164 3.98 -11.85 -16.22
CA LEU A 164 2.82 -12.67 -15.91
C LEU A 164 2.55 -13.63 -17.08
N PRO A 165 1.70 -14.66 -16.90
CA PRO A 165 1.25 -15.46 -18.02
C PRO A 165 0.48 -14.60 -19.03
N LYS A 166 0.66 -14.86 -20.33
CA LYS A 166 -0.04 -14.14 -21.39
C LYS A 166 -1.54 -14.40 -21.31
N ASN A 167 -2.35 -13.35 -21.52
CA ASN A 167 -3.79 -13.38 -21.36
C ASN A 167 -4.22 -13.95 -19.98
N ALA A 168 -3.43 -13.70 -18.93
CA ALA A 168 -3.72 -14.21 -17.61
C ALA A 168 -5.07 -13.69 -17.09
N GLY A 169 -5.90 -14.63 -16.64
CA GLY A 169 -6.93 -14.40 -15.63
C GLY A 169 -6.42 -14.76 -14.24
N MET A 170 -7.25 -14.53 -13.22
CA MET A 170 -6.88 -14.87 -11.84
C MET A 170 -6.50 -16.33 -11.63
N PRO A 171 -7.13 -17.34 -12.26
CA PRO A 171 -6.72 -18.73 -12.10
C PRO A 171 -5.27 -19.00 -12.52
N ALA A 172 -4.77 -18.32 -13.57
CA ALA A 172 -3.40 -18.47 -14.03
C ALA A 172 -2.40 -17.83 -13.06
N LEU A 173 -2.73 -16.67 -12.50
CA LEU A 173 -1.91 -15.98 -11.49
C LEU A 173 -1.86 -16.70 -10.14
N MET A 174 -2.89 -17.47 -9.80
CA MET A 174 -2.90 -18.26 -8.58
C MET A 174 -2.00 -19.49 -8.65
N GLN A 175 -1.45 -19.82 -9.83
CA GLN A 175 -0.46 -20.90 -9.94
C GLN A 175 0.89 -20.44 -9.39
N ASN A 176 1.54 -21.30 -8.60
CA ASN A 176 2.83 -20.97 -7.99
C ASN A 176 3.89 -20.67 -9.06
N GLY A 177 4.58 -19.54 -8.91
CA GLY A 177 5.63 -19.10 -9.83
C GLY A 177 5.13 -18.58 -11.18
N SER A 178 3.83 -18.31 -11.29
CA SER A 178 3.22 -17.75 -12.51
C SER A 178 3.65 -16.31 -12.80
N ALA A 179 3.98 -15.54 -11.75
CA ALA A 179 4.54 -14.20 -11.86
C ALA A 179 6.06 -14.24 -11.68
N GLY A 180 6.79 -13.38 -12.38
CA GLY A 180 8.23 -13.24 -12.27
C GLY A 180 8.64 -11.78 -12.15
N LEU A 181 9.33 -11.41 -11.08
CA LEU A 181 9.86 -10.06 -10.87
C LEU A 181 11.10 -9.85 -11.73
N THR A 182 11.09 -8.86 -12.62
CA THR A 182 12.23 -8.51 -13.48
C THR A 182 12.99 -7.31 -12.95
N HIS A 183 12.28 -6.33 -12.41
CA HIS A 183 12.87 -5.12 -11.86
C HIS A 183 12.09 -4.65 -10.64
N LEU A 184 12.79 -4.16 -9.62
CA LEU A 184 12.21 -3.54 -8.43
C LEU A 184 13.03 -2.31 -8.08
N ARG A 185 12.35 -1.18 -7.91
CA ARG A 185 12.97 0.05 -7.42
C ARG A 185 12.21 0.56 -6.22
N PHE A 186 12.95 0.75 -5.14
CA PHE A 186 12.47 1.39 -3.91
C PHE A 186 13.21 2.72 -3.71
N ARG A 187 12.47 3.76 -3.33
CA ARG A 187 13.03 5.06 -2.94
C ARG A 187 12.45 5.52 -1.63
N LEU A 188 13.27 6.15 -0.82
CA LEU A 188 12.91 6.68 0.48
C LEU A 188 13.58 8.05 0.66
N ASP A 189 12.77 9.10 0.79
CA ASP A 189 13.19 10.38 1.38
C ASP A 189 12.76 10.35 2.85
N ASN A 190 13.70 10.02 3.74
CA ASN A 190 13.40 9.83 5.15
C ASN A 190 13.73 11.06 5.99
N ILE A 191 12.71 11.55 6.69
CA ILE A 191 12.86 12.49 7.82
C ILE A 191 12.52 11.77 9.14
N GLY A 192 11.57 10.84 9.09
CA GLY A 192 11.16 9.98 10.22
C GLY A 192 10.12 8.92 9.83
N LEU A 193 9.90 8.70 8.52
CA LEU A 193 8.88 7.79 7.99
C LEU A 193 9.26 6.34 8.27
N PHE A 194 10.53 5.98 8.10
CA PHE A 194 11.05 4.65 8.38
C PHE A 194 10.84 4.27 9.85
N GLU A 195 11.10 5.19 10.76
CA GLU A 195 10.92 5.03 12.20
C GLU A 195 9.44 4.87 12.56
N GLY A 196 8.57 5.69 11.99
CA GLY A 196 7.13 5.63 12.24
C GLY A 196 6.46 4.38 11.68
N MET A 197 6.93 3.88 10.53
CA MET A 197 6.22 2.83 9.76
C MET A 197 6.92 1.47 9.77
N ALA A 198 8.24 1.43 9.65
CA ALA A 198 8.98 0.18 9.44
C ALA A 198 9.59 -0.36 10.75
N VAL A 199 10.12 0.49 11.62
CA VAL A 199 10.82 0.07 12.84
C VAL A 199 9.98 -0.81 13.77
N PRO A 200 8.69 -0.53 14.04
CA PRO A 200 7.87 -1.41 14.89
C PRO A 200 7.78 -2.85 14.34
N SER A 201 7.51 -2.98 13.04
CA SER A 201 7.42 -4.27 12.36
C SER A 201 8.79 -4.97 12.31
N LEU A 202 9.85 -4.21 12.08
CA LEU A 202 11.23 -4.72 12.09
C LEU A 202 11.63 -5.21 13.47
N ALA A 203 11.27 -4.50 14.54
CA ALA A 203 11.54 -4.92 15.92
C ALA A 203 10.84 -6.25 16.25
N VAL A 204 9.56 -6.39 15.88
CA VAL A 204 8.80 -7.65 16.06
C VAL A 204 9.45 -8.78 15.26
N PHE A 205 9.82 -8.54 14.00
CA PHE A 205 10.50 -9.53 13.17
C PHE A 205 11.84 -9.97 13.76
N LEU A 206 12.65 -9.03 14.23
CA LEU A 206 13.94 -9.32 14.87
C LEU A 206 13.76 -10.11 16.16
N GLN A 207 12.76 -9.77 16.98
CA GLN A 207 12.42 -10.54 18.16
C GLN A 207 12.03 -11.99 17.79
N GLN A 208 11.22 -12.17 16.75
CA GLN A 208 10.82 -13.50 16.28
C GLN A 208 11.99 -14.33 15.76
N MET A 209 12.92 -13.72 15.03
CA MET A 209 14.07 -14.43 14.46
C MET A 209 15.16 -14.74 15.49
N THR A 210 15.42 -13.82 16.41
CA THR A 210 16.57 -13.91 17.33
C THR A 210 16.18 -14.41 18.72
N GLY A 211 14.90 -14.30 19.10
CA GLY A 211 14.41 -14.54 20.45
C GLY A 211 14.82 -13.46 21.47
N LEU A 212 15.48 -12.38 21.05
CA LEU A 212 15.92 -11.31 21.93
C LEU A 212 14.75 -10.43 22.35
N GLU A 213 14.61 -10.20 23.66
CA GLU A 213 13.57 -9.33 24.22
C GLU A 213 13.89 -7.84 24.02
N ASP A 214 15.18 -7.48 23.98
CA ASP A 214 15.64 -6.10 23.75
C ASP A 214 15.77 -5.81 22.24
N PRO A 215 14.91 -4.97 21.65
CA PRO A 215 14.97 -4.62 20.23
C PRO A 215 16.28 -3.93 19.85
N ALA A 216 16.95 -3.24 20.77
CA ALA A 216 18.22 -2.58 20.49
C ALA A 216 19.34 -3.60 20.22
N GLN A 217 19.36 -4.71 20.95
CA GLN A 217 20.30 -5.81 20.69
C GLN A 217 20.01 -6.47 19.35
N GLY A 218 18.73 -6.75 19.05
CA GLY A 218 18.33 -7.29 17.74
C GLY A 218 18.73 -6.38 16.58
N MET A 219 18.58 -5.06 16.75
CA MET A 219 18.99 -4.08 15.74
C MET A 219 20.52 -4.07 15.54
N ASN A 220 21.30 -4.11 16.62
CA ASN A 220 22.76 -4.20 16.51
C ASN A 220 23.19 -5.47 15.77
N GLN A 221 22.61 -6.62 16.11
CA GLN A 221 22.87 -7.88 15.43
C GLN A 221 22.50 -7.83 13.95
N LEU A 222 21.38 -7.20 13.60
CA LEU A 222 20.97 -6.99 12.21
C LEU A 222 22.04 -6.21 11.45
N ARG A 223 22.54 -5.10 12.01
CA ARG A 223 23.56 -4.27 11.36
C ARG A 223 24.84 -5.06 11.11
N ASP A 224 25.33 -5.80 12.11
CA ASP A 224 26.58 -6.55 12.00
C ASP A 224 26.47 -7.71 11.01
N THR A 225 25.36 -8.45 11.08
CA THR A 225 25.08 -9.57 10.17
C THR A 225 24.92 -9.08 8.74
N THR A 226 24.19 -7.98 8.54
CA THR A 226 23.98 -7.39 7.22
C THR A 226 25.27 -6.81 6.66
N ALA A 227 26.07 -6.11 7.48
CA ALA A 227 27.36 -5.59 7.04
C ALA A 227 28.30 -6.72 6.57
N THR A 228 28.34 -7.83 7.30
CA THR A 228 29.11 -9.02 6.91
C THR A 228 28.59 -9.62 5.60
N ALA A 229 27.28 -9.79 5.45
CA ALA A 229 26.68 -10.32 4.24
C ALA A 229 26.95 -9.44 3.01
N LEU A 230 26.89 -8.11 3.16
CA LEU A 230 27.19 -7.15 2.10
C LEU A 230 28.65 -7.18 1.65
N GLN A 231 29.58 -7.41 2.58
CA GLN A 231 30.99 -7.57 2.24
C GLN A 231 31.26 -8.86 1.47
N ALA A 232 30.48 -9.91 1.71
CA ALA A 232 30.59 -11.19 1.00
C ALA A 232 29.99 -11.17 -0.42
N LEU A 233 29.21 -10.13 -0.78
CA LEU A 233 28.64 -10.03 -2.13
C LEU A 233 29.74 -9.72 -3.17
N PRO A 234 29.79 -10.47 -4.28
CA PRO A 234 30.78 -10.25 -5.32
C PRO A 234 30.50 -8.95 -6.10
N ASP A 235 31.55 -8.33 -6.64
CA ASP A 235 31.43 -7.05 -7.34
C ASP A 235 30.63 -7.14 -8.67
N SER A 236 30.44 -8.36 -9.18
CA SER A 236 29.52 -8.63 -10.31
C SER A 236 28.04 -8.42 -9.94
N ARG A 237 27.72 -8.36 -8.65
CA ARG A 237 26.36 -8.18 -8.13
C ARG A 237 26.09 -6.76 -7.67
N ILE A 238 27.05 -6.16 -6.99
CA ILE A 238 26.94 -4.84 -6.41
C ILE A 238 28.28 -4.14 -6.56
N ASP A 239 28.29 -3.00 -7.25
CA ASP A 239 29.51 -2.21 -7.41
C ASP A 239 29.97 -1.61 -6.07
N ALA A 240 31.21 -1.11 -6.04
CA ALA A 240 31.82 -0.60 -4.81
C ALA A 240 31.07 0.62 -4.21
N GLU A 241 30.52 1.51 -5.05
CA GLU A 241 29.79 2.70 -4.58
C GLU A 241 28.43 2.31 -4.01
N SER A 242 27.70 1.43 -4.69
CA SER A 242 26.45 0.84 -4.24
C SER A 242 26.64 0.09 -2.92
N LYS A 243 27.71 -0.71 -2.80
CA LYS A 243 28.07 -1.45 -1.58
C LYS A 243 28.34 -0.50 -0.42
N LYS A 244 29.10 0.58 -0.65
CA LYS A 244 29.38 1.63 0.33
C LYS A 244 28.12 2.36 0.77
N ALA A 245 27.25 2.73 -0.17
CA ALA A 245 25.99 3.41 0.12
C ALA A 245 25.05 2.54 0.97
N LEU A 246 24.91 1.26 0.62
CA LEU A 246 24.08 0.32 1.38
C LEU A 246 24.63 0.04 2.77
N LEU A 247 25.94 -0.14 2.91
CA LEU A 247 26.60 -0.28 4.22
C LEU A 247 26.34 0.96 5.09
N ARG A 248 26.45 2.16 4.51
CA ARG A 248 26.19 3.40 5.24
C ARG A 248 24.73 3.51 5.69
N PHE A 249 23.78 3.14 4.84
CA PHE A 249 22.36 3.08 5.21
C PHE A 249 22.11 2.12 6.37
N VAL A 250 22.69 0.91 6.32
CA VAL A 250 22.58 -0.10 7.39
C VAL A 250 23.18 0.41 8.71
N GLN A 251 24.31 1.11 8.65
CA GLN A 251 24.96 1.69 9.84
C GLN A 251 24.09 2.77 10.51
N ASP A 252 23.33 3.53 9.72
CA ASP A 252 22.47 4.60 10.23
C ASP A 252 21.15 4.04 10.83
N LEU A 253 20.85 2.73 10.68
CA LEU A 253 19.71 2.11 11.37
C LEU A 253 19.81 2.23 12.90
N PRO A 254 18.67 2.44 13.60
CA PRO A 254 17.30 2.49 13.08
C PRO A 254 16.85 3.87 12.55
N HIS A 255 17.77 4.83 12.44
CA HIS A 255 17.50 6.23 12.09
C HIS A 255 18.17 6.67 10.78
N PRO A 256 17.97 5.97 9.64
CA PRO A 256 18.53 6.43 8.37
C PRO A 256 17.85 7.75 7.99
N THR A 257 18.60 8.77 7.58
CA THR A 257 18.01 10.07 7.21
C THR A 257 18.41 10.46 5.80
N GLY A 258 17.61 11.28 5.13
CA GLY A 258 17.89 11.73 3.78
C GLY A 258 17.40 10.75 2.71
N PHE A 259 18.11 10.69 1.58
CA PHE A 259 17.61 10.05 0.36
C PHE A 259 18.27 8.70 0.13
N PHE A 260 17.47 7.65 0.10
CA PHE A 260 17.87 6.29 -0.22
C PHE A 260 17.18 5.81 -1.50
N THR A 261 17.90 5.10 -2.36
CA THR A 261 17.36 4.40 -3.52
C THR A 261 18.00 3.04 -3.63
N LEU A 262 17.16 2.02 -3.83
CA LEU A 262 17.55 0.64 -4.10
C LEU A 262 16.92 0.21 -5.41
N ASP A 263 17.76 -0.27 -6.32
CA ASP A 263 17.39 -0.84 -7.61
C ASP A 263 17.86 -2.29 -7.66
N LEU A 264 16.92 -3.21 -7.93
CA LEU A 264 17.16 -4.63 -8.13
C LEU A 264 16.75 -5.00 -9.55
N ALA A 265 17.70 -5.47 -10.35
CA ALA A 265 17.45 -5.98 -11.70
C ALA A 265 17.79 -7.47 -11.79
N PHE A 266 16.87 -8.27 -12.32
CA PHE A 266 17.02 -9.72 -12.39
C PHE A 266 17.28 -10.18 -13.82
N ASP A 267 18.45 -10.78 -14.08
CA ASP A 267 18.78 -11.33 -15.41
C ASP A 267 17.81 -12.47 -15.81
N LYS A 268 17.28 -13.19 -14.81
CA LYS A 268 16.18 -14.14 -14.95
C LYS A 268 15.06 -13.73 -13.99
N PRO A 269 13.80 -13.59 -14.45
CA PRO A 269 12.71 -13.17 -13.57
C PRO A 269 12.66 -14.01 -12.29
N LEU A 270 12.63 -13.36 -11.14
CA LEU A 270 12.50 -14.02 -9.84
C LEU A 270 11.06 -14.51 -9.68
N PRO A 271 10.78 -15.82 -9.62
CA PRO A 271 9.42 -16.32 -9.52
C PRO A 271 8.74 -15.84 -8.23
N ILE A 272 7.63 -15.14 -8.38
CA ILE A 272 6.71 -14.75 -7.30
C ILE A 272 5.59 -15.79 -7.29
N GLY A 273 5.37 -16.43 -6.14
CA GLY A 273 4.33 -17.45 -5.99
C GLY A 273 4.80 -18.75 -5.33
N THR A 274 6.05 -18.86 -4.90
CA THR A 274 6.46 -19.85 -3.89
C THR A 274 6.02 -19.43 -2.49
N LEU A 275 4.84 -18.80 -2.35
CA LEU A 275 4.35 -18.11 -1.13
C LEU A 275 3.96 -19.08 0.00
N GLY A 276 4.84 -20.01 0.34
CA GLY A 276 5.11 -20.33 1.75
C GLY A 276 6.06 -19.26 2.26
N LEU A 277 5.53 -18.30 3.01
CA LEU A 277 6.21 -17.09 3.47
C LEU A 277 7.38 -17.43 4.41
N ASP A 278 8.56 -17.66 3.86
CA ASP A 278 9.81 -17.28 4.51
C ASP A 278 10.37 -16.05 3.78
N THR A 279 10.00 -14.87 4.29
CA THR A 279 10.45 -13.58 3.76
C THR A 279 11.98 -13.45 3.79
N ALA A 280 12.67 -14.15 4.70
CA ALA A 280 14.11 -14.18 4.74
C ALA A 280 14.69 -14.97 3.56
N GLN A 281 14.09 -16.11 3.20
CA GLN A 281 14.52 -16.89 2.04
C GLN A 281 14.29 -16.14 0.72
N LEU A 282 13.20 -15.39 0.60
CA LEU A 282 12.95 -14.53 -0.57
C LEU A 282 14.01 -13.43 -0.68
N ALA A 283 14.31 -12.74 0.43
CA ALA A 283 15.34 -11.71 0.47
C ALA A 283 16.72 -12.29 0.10
N GLN A 284 17.09 -13.45 0.65
CA GLN A 284 18.33 -14.14 0.31
C GLN A 284 18.39 -14.50 -1.17
N THR A 285 17.31 -15.06 -1.72
CA THR A 285 17.22 -15.44 -3.13
C THR A 285 17.33 -14.22 -4.03
N ALA A 286 16.68 -13.11 -3.65
CA ALA A 286 16.75 -11.86 -4.38
C ALA A 286 18.18 -11.31 -4.40
N LEU A 287 18.83 -11.21 -3.23
CA LEU A 287 20.24 -10.76 -3.11
C LEU A 287 21.21 -11.67 -3.86
N ALA A 288 20.93 -12.97 -3.90
CA ALA A 288 21.76 -13.94 -4.61
C ALA A 288 21.56 -13.90 -6.14
N SER A 289 20.47 -13.33 -6.65
CA SER A 289 20.06 -13.39 -8.07
C SER A 289 20.02 -12.02 -8.79
N ALA A 290 19.87 -10.92 -8.06
CA ALA A 290 19.75 -9.57 -8.61
C ALA A 290 21.10 -8.90 -8.85
N LYS A 291 21.16 -8.01 -9.84
CA LYS A 291 22.11 -6.90 -9.87
C LYS A 291 21.54 -5.78 -9.00
N ILE A 292 22.36 -5.28 -8.10
CA ILE A 292 21.97 -4.34 -7.04
C ILE A 292 22.66 -3.02 -7.30
N SER A 293 21.88 -1.95 -7.41
CA SER A 293 22.38 -0.58 -7.41
C SER A 293 21.76 0.18 -6.24
N VAL A 294 22.60 0.91 -5.50
CA VAL A 294 22.15 1.65 -4.32
C VAL A 294 22.75 3.04 -4.33
N SER A 295 21.94 4.02 -3.96
CA SER A 295 22.42 5.34 -3.58
C SER A 295 21.86 5.72 -2.22
N TYR A 296 22.70 6.37 -1.41
CA TYR A 296 22.28 6.87 -0.11
C TYR A 296 23.01 8.19 0.19
N LYS A 297 22.22 9.23 0.44
CA LYS A 297 22.70 10.55 0.83
C LYS A 297 22.07 10.91 2.18
N ALA A 298 22.85 10.70 3.24
CA ALA A 298 22.50 11.13 4.60
C ALA A 298 22.22 12.65 4.65
N ARG A 299 21.29 13.06 5.51
CA ARG A 299 20.95 14.47 5.72
C ARG A 299 21.86 15.12 6.77
#